data_AF-G4ZTV3-F1
#
_entry.id   AF-G4ZTV3-F1
#
_cell.length_a   1.000
_cell.length_b   1.000
_cell.length_c   1.000
_cell.angle_alpha   90.00
_cell.angle_beta   90.00
_cell.angle_gamma   90.00
#
_symmetry.space_group_name_H-M   'P 1'
#
loop_
_entity.id
_entity.type
_entity.pdbx_description
1 polymer ?
#
loop_
_entity_poly.entity_id
_entity_poly.type
_entity_poly.pdbx_seq_one_letter_code
_entity_poly.pdbx_strand_id
1 'polypeptide(L)'
;MDHALVRGLPSGIRSYWCVELEGHIDSHYYRPEACVTARKRTETITELVRIFSAMLDKRDVDYWVDSGTLLGQFRTQSVIPWDDDADFGMTMEGYEQLRDKHWAVPDGYELQVYDSKIHRARNRDWNIPARLVDKTYGFYVDVFVFVESEANGVEMLGTHPSSCWHACSKCLQIDRYAKLLLIPRYYVFPLLSCPFADFRVLCPARRTLYLEHLYGPDFRIPRRT
;
A
#
# COMPACT_ATOMS: atom_id res chain seq x y z
N MET A 1 22.27 8.56 -14.61
CA MET A 1 23.63 8.15 -14.20
C MET A 1 23.65 6.64 -14.14
N ASP A 2 24.64 6.04 -14.80
CA ASP A 2 24.75 4.59 -14.99
C ASP A 2 24.96 3.87 -13.65
N HIS A 3 24.21 2.79 -13.39
CA HIS A 3 24.28 2.00 -12.16
C HIS A 3 25.69 1.42 -11.90
N ALA A 4 26.52 1.31 -12.93
CA ALA A 4 27.89 0.84 -12.84
C ALA A 4 28.82 1.83 -12.11
N LEU A 5 28.63 3.15 -12.30
CA LEU A 5 29.51 4.18 -11.73
C LEU A 5 29.34 4.35 -10.21
N VAL A 6 28.15 4.05 -9.68
CA VAL A 6 27.84 4.21 -8.24
C VAL A 6 28.34 3.01 -7.42
N ARG A 7 28.54 1.83 -8.03
CA ARG A 7 29.04 0.63 -7.32
C ARG A 7 30.50 0.75 -6.88
N GLY A 8 31.28 1.62 -7.53
CA GLY A 8 32.70 1.84 -7.22
C GLY A 8 32.97 2.93 -6.18
N LEU A 9 31.94 3.60 -5.64
CA LEU A 9 32.11 4.70 -4.70
C LEU A 9 32.32 4.18 -3.26
N PRO A 10 33.19 4.83 -2.46
CA PRO A 10 33.35 4.54 -1.03
C PRO A 10 32.01 4.61 -0.28
N SER A 11 31.83 3.76 0.73
CA SER A 11 30.58 3.65 1.53
C SER A 11 30.06 5.00 2.04
N GLY A 12 30.95 5.92 2.44
CA GLY A 12 30.59 7.25 2.92
C GLY A 12 30.08 8.24 1.86
N ILE A 13 30.33 7.99 0.56
CA ILE A 13 29.74 8.79 -0.54
C ILE A 13 28.42 8.17 -0.99
N ARG A 14 28.30 6.85 -0.85
CA ARG A 14 27.12 6.06 -1.25
C ARG A 14 25.86 6.47 -0.48
N SER A 15 25.98 6.80 0.80
CA SER A 15 24.86 7.27 1.65
C SER A 15 24.24 8.61 1.21
N TYR A 16 24.95 9.44 0.44
CA TYR A 16 24.41 10.70 -0.09
C TYR A 16 23.47 10.49 -1.29
N TRP A 17 23.62 9.38 -2.01
CA TRP A 17 22.93 9.13 -3.28
C TRP A 17 21.96 7.95 -3.22
N CYS A 18 22.24 6.98 -2.35
CA CYS A 18 21.44 5.79 -2.17
C CYS A 18 20.56 5.95 -0.93
N VAL A 19 19.29 5.59 -1.03
CA VAL A 19 18.40 5.49 0.13
C VAL A 19 18.79 4.28 0.97
N GLU A 20 18.74 4.44 2.29
CA GLU A 20 18.74 3.30 3.20
C GLU A 20 17.39 2.60 3.05
N LEU A 21 17.44 1.33 2.66
CA LEU A 21 16.27 0.50 2.45
C LEU A 21 15.94 -0.22 3.77
N GLU A 22 15.53 0.54 4.79
CA GLU A 22 15.19 0.00 6.11
C GLU A 22 13.68 0.02 6.36
N GLY A 23 13.15 -1.02 7.02
CA GLY A 23 11.75 -1.11 7.46
C GLY A 23 10.81 -1.75 6.45
N HIS A 24 10.40 -1.02 5.41
CA HIS A 24 9.36 -1.46 4.48
C HIS A 24 9.93 -2.12 3.21
N ILE A 25 10.54 -3.29 3.39
CA ILE A 25 11.11 -4.07 2.28
C ILE A 25 10.86 -5.57 2.46
N ASP A 26 10.56 -6.27 1.37
CA ASP A 26 10.38 -7.71 1.41
C ASP A 26 11.74 -8.39 1.59
N SER A 27 11.93 -9.07 2.72
CA SER A 27 13.21 -9.68 3.09
C SER A 27 13.67 -10.80 2.14
N HIS A 28 12.77 -11.39 1.34
CA HIS A 28 13.14 -12.41 0.35
C HIS A 28 13.79 -11.80 -0.89
N TYR A 29 13.52 -10.52 -1.16
CA TYR A 29 14.05 -9.78 -2.31
C TYR A 29 14.93 -8.58 -1.91
N TYR A 30 15.18 -8.42 -0.61
CA TYR A 30 16.06 -7.39 -0.08
C TYR A 30 17.49 -7.58 -0.57
N ARG A 31 18.06 -6.51 -1.11
CA ARG A 31 19.44 -6.45 -1.60
C ARG A 31 20.18 -5.31 -0.90
N PRO A 32 20.83 -5.56 0.25
CA PRO A 32 21.52 -4.51 1.02
C PRO A 32 22.64 -3.84 0.22
N GLU A 33 23.19 -4.54 -0.78
CA GLU A 33 24.20 -4.02 -1.68
C GLU A 33 23.62 -3.23 -2.87
N ALA A 34 22.30 -3.12 -3.04
CA ALA A 34 21.70 -2.31 -4.09
C ALA A 34 21.79 -0.82 -3.74
N CYS A 35 22.19 0.01 -4.71
CA CYS A 35 22.01 1.45 -4.59
C CYS A 35 20.71 1.85 -5.30
N VAL A 36 19.72 2.29 -4.53
CA VAL A 36 18.47 2.85 -5.03
C VAL A 36 18.47 4.33 -4.73
N THR A 37 18.23 5.19 -5.72
CA THR A 37 18.05 6.64 -5.47
C THR A 37 16.61 6.92 -5.04
N ALA A 38 16.36 8.03 -4.34
CA ALA A 38 14.99 8.42 -3.97
C ALA A 38 14.05 8.46 -5.19
N ARG A 39 14.54 9.01 -6.33
CA ARG A 39 13.81 8.98 -7.60
C ARG A 39 13.47 7.56 -8.05
N LYS A 40 14.45 6.64 -8.02
CA LYS A 40 14.24 5.26 -8.46
C LYS A 40 13.27 4.52 -7.55
N ARG A 41 13.30 4.78 -6.23
CA ARG A 41 12.31 4.25 -5.28
C ARG A 41 10.91 4.72 -5.66
N THR A 42 10.69 6.03 -5.75
CA THR A 42 9.40 6.62 -6.13
C THR A 42 8.90 6.05 -7.47
N GLU A 43 9.76 5.95 -8.48
CA GLU A 43 9.41 5.35 -9.78
C GLU A 43 9.00 3.88 -9.67
N THR A 44 9.70 3.09 -8.86
CA THR A 44 9.45 1.65 -8.71
C THR A 44 8.14 1.40 -7.94
N ILE A 45 7.88 2.16 -6.88
CA ILE A 45 6.62 2.07 -6.14
C ILE A 45 5.45 2.57 -7.00
N THR A 46 5.64 3.65 -7.77
CA THR A 46 4.60 4.12 -8.72
C THR A 46 4.26 3.05 -9.77
N GLU A 47 5.26 2.32 -10.26
CA GLU A 47 5.04 1.18 -11.18
C GLU A 47 4.29 0.02 -10.49
N LEU A 48 4.61 -0.29 -9.23
CA LEU A 48 3.86 -1.28 -8.45
C LEU A 48 2.37 -0.91 -8.33
N VAL A 49 2.07 0.35 -8.01
CA VAL A 49 0.70 0.87 -7.96
C VAL A 49 0.01 0.71 -9.32
N ARG A 50 0.70 1.03 -10.43
CA ARG A 50 0.18 0.89 -11.80
C ARG A 50 -0.13 -0.56 -12.16
N ILE A 51 0.79 -1.48 -11.88
CA ILE A 51 0.62 -2.90 -12.21
C ILE A 51 -0.51 -3.49 -11.39
N PHE A 52 -0.53 -3.23 -10.08
CA PHE A 52 -1.53 -3.82 -9.20
C PHE A 52 -2.93 -3.28 -9.50
N SER A 53 -3.09 -1.97 -9.68
CA SER A 53 -4.36 -1.38 -10.14
C SER A 53 -4.82 -2.00 -11.46
N ALA A 54 -3.96 -2.06 -12.47
CA ALA A 54 -4.32 -2.64 -13.77
C ALA A 54 -4.65 -4.15 -13.70
N MET A 55 -4.09 -4.89 -12.74
CA MET A 55 -4.49 -6.28 -12.50
C MET A 55 -5.92 -6.34 -11.95
N LEU A 56 -6.22 -5.55 -10.91
CA LEU A 56 -7.52 -5.52 -10.24
C LEU A 56 -8.63 -4.99 -11.15
N ASP A 57 -8.37 -3.90 -11.89
CA ASP A 57 -9.30 -3.28 -12.84
C ASP A 57 -9.75 -4.27 -13.94
N LYS A 58 -8.84 -5.10 -14.44
CA LYS A 58 -9.16 -6.11 -15.48
C LYS A 58 -10.17 -7.16 -15.01
N ARG A 59 -10.41 -7.25 -13.71
CA ARG A 59 -11.32 -8.22 -13.10
C ARG A 59 -12.46 -7.58 -12.31
N ASP A 60 -12.63 -6.26 -12.45
CA ASP A 60 -13.69 -5.52 -11.78
C ASP A 60 -13.68 -5.75 -10.25
N VAL A 61 -12.49 -5.75 -9.66
CA VAL A 61 -12.33 -5.88 -8.21
C VAL A 61 -12.44 -4.51 -7.56
N ASP A 62 -13.34 -4.38 -6.58
CA ASP A 62 -13.43 -3.20 -5.74
C ASP A 62 -12.21 -3.07 -4.82
N TYR A 63 -11.34 -2.12 -5.17
CA TYR A 63 -10.19 -1.72 -4.37
C TYR A 63 -10.09 -0.19 -4.30
N TRP A 64 -9.24 0.31 -3.41
CA TRP A 64 -8.85 1.70 -3.41
C TRP A 64 -7.41 1.86 -2.94
N VAL A 65 -6.74 2.93 -3.35
CA VAL A 65 -5.50 3.34 -2.68
C VAL A 65 -5.81 3.80 -1.25
N ASP A 66 -4.98 3.38 -0.30
CA ASP A 66 -5.19 3.60 1.14
C ASP A 66 -3.97 4.28 1.79
N SER A 67 -4.09 4.65 3.07
CA SER A 67 -2.99 5.11 3.93
C SER A 67 -2.07 6.15 3.25
N GLY A 68 -0.74 5.90 3.22
CA GLY A 68 0.24 6.86 2.67
C GLY A 68 0.04 7.08 1.18
N THR A 69 -0.38 6.03 0.46
CA THR A 69 -0.65 6.08 -0.98
C THR A 69 -1.85 6.97 -1.29
N LEU A 70 -2.94 6.87 -0.51
CA LEU A 70 -4.09 7.77 -0.63
C LEU A 70 -3.73 9.21 -0.27
N LEU A 71 -2.88 9.40 0.74
CA LEU A 71 -2.42 10.72 1.14
C LEU A 71 -1.56 11.38 0.04
N GLY A 72 -0.66 10.61 -0.59
CA GLY A 72 0.11 11.03 -1.75
C GLY A 72 -0.79 11.35 -2.96
N GLN A 73 -1.77 10.48 -3.25
CA GLN A 73 -2.79 10.72 -4.28
C GLN A 73 -3.49 12.07 -4.03
N PHE A 74 -3.89 12.34 -2.79
CA PHE A 74 -4.60 13.57 -2.43
C PHE A 74 -3.72 14.82 -2.55
N ARG A 75 -2.46 14.76 -2.12
CA ARG A 75 -1.56 15.93 -2.06
C ARG A 75 -0.89 16.25 -3.39
N THR A 76 -0.34 15.23 -4.05
CA THR A 76 0.55 15.39 -5.20
C THR A 76 0.19 14.49 -6.38
N GLN A 77 -0.94 13.77 -6.30
CA GLN A 77 -1.39 12.84 -7.33
C GLN A 77 -0.31 11.79 -7.66
N SER A 78 0.46 11.34 -6.68
CA SER A 78 1.52 10.34 -6.84
C SER A 78 1.87 9.75 -5.47
N VAL A 79 2.73 8.75 -5.40
CA VAL A 79 3.30 8.28 -4.12
C VAL A 79 4.06 9.43 -3.44
N ILE A 80 4.10 9.42 -2.10
CA ILE A 80 4.88 10.41 -1.37
C ILE A 80 6.38 10.14 -1.64
N PRO A 81 7.22 11.14 -1.93
CA PRO A 81 8.60 10.90 -2.38
C PRO A 81 9.49 10.14 -1.39
N TRP A 82 9.11 10.10 -0.12
CA TRP A 82 9.84 9.42 0.95
C TRP A 82 9.17 8.14 1.45
N ASP A 83 8.03 7.73 0.90
CA ASP A 83 7.43 6.43 1.22
C ASP A 83 8.28 5.31 0.60
N ASP A 84 8.32 4.16 1.29
CA ASP A 84 9.09 2.97 0.91
C ASP A 84 8.19 1.82 0.40
N ASP A 85 6.88 1.96 0.51
CA ASP A 85 5.86 1.03 0.00
C ASP A 85 4.62 1.78 -0.52
N ALA A 86 3.58 1.03 -0.86
CA ALA A 86 2.26 1.54 -1.16
C ALA A 86 1.18 0.68 -0.50
N ASP A 87 -0.03 1.22 -0.32
CA ASP A 87 -1.10 0.59 0.44
C ASP A 87 -2.41 0.62 -0.34
N PHE A 88 -3.11 -0.52 -0.35
CA PHE A 88 -4.41 -0.69 -0.97
C PHE A 88 -5.40 -1.23 0.05
N GLY A 89 -6.61 -0.69 0.05
CA GLY A 89 -7.77 -1.29 0.70
C GLY A 89 -8.59 -2.06 -0.32
N MET A 90 -9.25 -3.14 0.12
CA MET A 90 -10.23 -3.86 -0.70
C MET A 90 -11.28 -4.54 0.16
N THR A 91 -12.39 -4.92 -0.46
CA THR A 91 -13.43 -5.72 0.20
C THR A 91 -12.97 -7.15 0.45
N MET A 92 -13.62 -7.85 1.38
CA MET A 92 -13.42 -9.30 1.55
C MET A 92 -13.65 -10.07 0.25
N GLU A 93 -14.68 -9.71 -0.53
CA GLU A 93 -14.95 -10.33 -1.83
C GLU A 93 -13.76 -10.15 -2.81
N GLY A 94 -13.20 -8.93 -2.88
CA GLY A 94 -12.01 -8.68 -3.69
C GLY A 94 -10.81 -9.51 -3.25
N TYR A 95 -10.64 -9.69 -1.94
CA TYR A 95 -9.60 -10.55 -1.39
C TYR A 95 -9.81 -12.03 -1.75
N GLU A 96 -11.05 -12.54 -1.67
CA GLU A 96 -11.35 -13.92 -2.08
C GLU A 96 -11.03 -14.14 -3.56
N GLN A 97 -11.26 -13.15 -4.42
CA GLN A 97 -10.80 -13.22 -5.81
C GLN A 97 -9.28 -13.26 -5.93
N LEU A 98 -8.53 -12.48 -5.15
CA LEU A 98 -7.07 -12.56 -5.10
C LEU A 98 -6.59 -13.93 -4.62
N ARG A 99 -7.19 -14.47 -3.55
CA ARG A 99 -6.83 -15.73 -2.92
C ARG A 99 -7.11 -16.95 -3.80
N ASP A 100 -8.28 -17.00 -4.42
CA ASP A 100 -8.83 -18.25 -4.98
C ASP A 100 -8.75 -18.33 -6.51
N LYS A 101 -8.25 -17.30 -7.19
CA LYS A 101 -8.11 -17.26 -8.65
C LYS A 101 -6.65 -17.18 -9.07
N HIS A 102 -6.35 -17.68 -10.27
CA HIS A 102 -5.04 -17.46 -10.90
C HIS A 102 -4.97 -16.03 -11.44
N TRP A 103 -3.85 -15.34 -11.28
CA TRP A 103 -3.65 -13.97 -11.76
C TRP A 103 -2.46 -13.91 -12.71
N ALA A 104 -2.56 -13.07 -13.75
CA ALA A 104 -1.45 -12.80 -14.66
C ALA A 104 -0.50 -11.80 -14.00
N VAL A 105 0.42 -12.31 -13.18
CA VAL A 105 1.47 -11.53 -12.51
C VAL A 105 2.66 -11.41 -13.47
N PRO A 106 3.16 -10.21 -13.79
CA PRO A 106 4.32 -10.07 -14.68
C PRO A 106 5.58 -10.67 -14.05
N ASP A 107 6.50 -11.19 -14.87
CA ASP A 107 7.69 -11.93 -14.43
C ASP A 107 8.62 -11.17 -13.46
N GLY A 108 8.54 -9.83 -13.40
CA GLY A 108 9.27 -9.01 -12.44
C GLY A 108 8.70 -9.00 -11.02
N TYR A 109 7.51 -9.56 -10.83
CA TYR A 109 6.73 -9.43 -9.60
C TYR A 109 6.37 -10.78 -8.98
N GLU A 110 6.02 -10.77 -7.69
CA GLU A 110 5.42 -11.90 -6.98
C GLU A 110 4.15 -11.42 -6.27
N LEU A 111 3.02 -12.07 -6.54
CA LEU A 111 1.81 -11.91 -5.75
C LEU A 111 1.86 -12.90 -4.59
N GLN A 112 1.86 -12.37 -3.36
CA GLN A 112 1.83 -13.14 -2.13
C GLN A 112 0.44 -13.03 -1.53
N VAL A 113 -0.19 -14.15 -1.16
CA VAL A 113 -1.55 -14.16 -0.59
C VAL A 113 -1.65 -15.18 0.53
N TYR A 114 -2.09 -14.71 1.69
CA TYR A 114 -2.34 -15.54 2.87
C TYR A 114 -3.45 -16.57 2.59
N ASP A 115 -3.32 -17.76 3.14
CA ASP A 115 -4.31 -18.85 3.00
C ASP A 115 -4.72 -19.18 1.53
N SER A 116 -3.85 -18.88 0.56
CA SER A 116 -4.07 -19.26 -0.84
C SER A 116 -3.47 -20.64 -1.13
N LYS A 117 -4.22 -21.44 -1.91
CA LYS A 117 -3.72 -22.71 -2.48
C LYS A 117 -2.95 -22.50 -3.79
N ILE A 118 -3.01 -21.30 -4.36
CA ILE A 118 -2.46 -20.96 -5.68
C ILE A 118 -1.23 -20.07 -5.53
N HIS A 119 -1.32 -19.07 -4.67
CA HIS A 119 -0.26 -18.08 -4.44
C HIS A 119 0.52 -18.40 -3.18
N ARG A 120 1.80 -18.01 -3.15
CA ARG A 120 2.64 -18.23 -1.98
C ARG A 120 2.27 -17.25 -0.88
N ALA A 121 1.99 -17.73 0.33
CA ALA A 121 1.74 -16.84 1.46
C ALA A 121 3.00 -16.16 2.00
N ARG A 122 4.19 -16.76 1.85
CA ARG A 122 5.43 -16.26 2.48
C ARG A 122 5.22 -16.01 3.98
N ASN A 123 5.42 -14.77 4.44
CA ASN A 123 5.17 -14.31 5.80
C ASN A 123 3.88 -13.50 5.94
N ARG A 124 2.95 -13.55 4.96
CA ARG A 124 1.64 -12.91 5.06
C ARG A 124 0.81 -13.56 6.17
N ASP A 125 0.00 -12.74 6.82
CA ASP A 125 -0.96 -13.12 7.84
C ASP A 125 -2.24 -12.30 7.66
N TRP A 126 -3.19 -12.39 8.59
CA TRP A 126 -4.44 -11.65 8.46
C TRP A 126 -4.33 -10.13 8.71
N ASN A 127 -3.21 -9.65 9.25
CA ASN A 127 -2.96 -8.21 9.39
C ASN A 127 -2.61 -7.59 8.04
N ILE A 128 -1.86 -8.32 7.22
CA ILE A 128 -1.48 -7.95 5.86
C ILE A 128 -1.62 -9.18 4.95
N PRO A 129 -2.84 -9.50 4.49
CA PRO A 129 -3.13 -10.77 3.85
C PRO A 129 -2.68 -10.87 2.39
N ALA A 130 -2.33 -9.77 1.72
CA ALA A 130 -1.72 -9.84 0.40
C ALA A 130 -0.64 -8.78 0.18
N ARG A 131 0.32 -9.12 -0.70
CA ARG A 131 1.33 -8.20 -1.25
C ARG A 131 1.51 -8.43 -2.74
N LEU A 132 1.73 -7.37 -3.50
CA LEU A 132 2.45 -7.45 -4.77
C LEU A 132 3.87 -6.92 -4.56
N VAL A 133 4.89 -7.73 -4.84
CA VAL A 133 6.30 -7.40 -4.57
C VAL A 133 7.08 -7.29 -5.86
N ASP A 134 7.89 -6.23 -6.02
CA ASP A 134 8.94 -6.13 -7.04
C ASP A 134 10.13 -7.01 -6.63
N LYS A 135 10.50 -7.97 -7.47
CA LYS A 135 11.60 -8.91 -7.18
C LYS A 135 12.99 -8.30 -7.38
N THR A 136 13.07 -7.08 -7.91
CA THR A 136 14.33 -6.39 -8.17
C THR A 136 14.91 -5.81 -6.89
N TYR A 137 14.10 -5.02 -6.17
CA TYR A 137 14.52 -4.31 -4.97
C TYR A 137 13.73 -4.71 -3.73
N GLY A 138 12.61 -5.43 -3.86
CA GLY A 138 11.79 -5.86 -2.72
C GLY A 138 10.77 -4.83 -2.26
N PHE A 139 10.56 -3.72 -2.99
CA PHE A 139 9.44 -2.81 -2.75
C PHE A 139 8.12 -3.53 -3.00
N TYR A 140 7.04 -3.10 -2.35
CA TYR A 140 5.76 -3.76 -2.45
C TYR A 140 4.57 -2.82 -2.32
N VAL A 141 3.40 -3.36 -2.69
CA VAL A 141 2.10 -2.86 -2.28
C VAL A 141 1.54 -3.79 -1.20
N ASP A 142 1.16 -3.23 -0.06
CA ASP A 142 0.38 -3.89 0.99
C ASP A 142 -1.13 -3.82 0.72
N VAL A 143 -1.83 -4.88 1.12
CA VAL A 143 -3.28 -4.99 0.98
C VAL A 143 -3.92 -5.15 2.34
N PHE A 144 -4.83 -4.24 2.68
CA PHE A 144 -5.70 -4.33 3.84
C PHE A 144 -7.11 -4.74 3.41
N VAL A 145 -7.68 -5.74 4.09
CA VAL A 145 -9.02 -6.24 3.82
C VAL A 145 -10.02 -5.58 4.75
N PHE A 146 -11.07 -5.02 4.16
CA PHE A 146 -12.18 -4.39 4.86
C PHE A 146 -13.40 -5.30 4.80
N VAL A 147 -13.96 -5.56 5.98
CA VAL A 147 -15.17 -6.34 6.19
C VAL A 147 -16.32 -5.39 6.50
N GLU A 148 -17.45 -5.67 5.87
CA GLU A 148 -18.68 -4.91 6.10
C GLU A 148 -19.30 -5.25 7.46
N SER A 149 -19.83 -4.24 8.12
CA SER A 149 -20.62 -4.38 9.34
C SER A 149 -21.63 -3.25 9.44
N GLU A 150 -22.48 -3.27 10.48
CA GLU A 150 -23.44 -2.20 10.74
C GLU A 150 -23.29 -1.73 12.19
N ALA A 151 -23.34 -0.41 12.39
CA ALA A 151 -23.39 0.20 13.72
C ALA A 151 -24.46 1.30 13.76
N ASN A 152 -25.47 1.12 14.61
CA ASN A 152 -26.56 2.08 14.79
C ASN A 152 -27.26 2.47 13.46
N GLY A 153 -27.51 1.51 12.57
CA GLY A 153 -28.13 1.75 11.26
C GLY A 153 -27.21 2.42 10.23
N VAL A 154 -25.90 2.52 10.49
CA VAL A 154 -24.91 3.00 9.54
C VAL A 154 -24.06 1.82 9.07
N GLU A 155 -23.99 1.62 7.77
CA GLU A 155 -23.06 0.66 7.15
C GLU A 155 -21.62 1.10 7.39
N MET A 156 -20.79 0.16 7.82
CA MET A 156 -19.40 0.36 8.20
C MET A 156 -18.49 -0.55 7.38
N LEU A 157 -17.24 -0.13 7.24
CA LEU A 157 -16.13 -0.92 6.75
C LEU A 157 -15.05 -0.94 7.83
N GLY A 158 -14.62 -2.13 8.22
CA GLY A 158 -13.60 -2.30 9.25
C GLY A 158 -12.52 -3.28 8.84
N THR A 159 -11.30 -3.04 9.30
CA THR A 159 -10.16 -3.94 9.06
C THR A 159 -10.06 -5.01 10.14
N HIS A 160 -9.14 -5.96 9.99
CA HIS A 160 -8.70 -6.73 11.16
C HIS A 160 -7.97 -5.80 12.16
N PRO A 161 -8.18 -5.93 13.48
CA PRO A 161 -7.37 -5.22 14.47
C PRO A 161 -5.89 -5.55 14.29
N SER A 162 -5.04 -4.53 14.16
CA SER A 162 -3.63 -4.72 13.87
C SER A 162 -2.78 -3.59 14.42
N SER A 163 -1.50 -3.87 14.67
CA SER A 163 -0.48 -2.85 14.98
C SER A 163 -0.18 -1.95 13.77
N CYS A 164 -0.52 -2.36 12.55
CA CYS A 164 -0.42 -1.51 11.34
C CYS A 164 -1.15 -0.16 11.51
N TRP A 165 -2.20 -0.14 12.33
CA TRP A 165 -3.00 1.05 12.59
C TRP A 165 -2.48 1.90 13.75
N HIS A 166 -1.28 1.66 14.29
CA HIS A 166 -0.78 2.34 15.49
C HIS A 166 -0.82 3.87 15.37
N ALA A 167 -0.52 4.43 14.19
CA ALA A 167 -0.51 5.86 13.90
C ALA A 167 -1.89 6.45 13.62
N CYS A 168 -2.92 5.62 13.46
CA CYS A 168 -4.26 6.09 13.13
C CYS A 168 -4.86 6.94 14.26
N SER A 169 -5.39 8.11 13.88
CA SER A 169 -5.89 9.15 14.78
C SER A 169 -7.22 8.79 15.42
N LYS A 170 -8.19 8.27 14.64
CA LYS A 170 -9.55 7.97 15.12
C LYS A 170 -9.87 6.46 15.14
N CYS A 171 -8.89 5.60 14.91
CA CYS A 171 -9.07 4.15 15.02
C CYS A 171 -9.32 3.72 16.47
N LEU A 172 -10.14 2.69 16.64
CA LEU A 172 -10.52 2.17 17.95
C LEU A 172 -9.33 1.39 18.55
N GLN A 173 -8.89 1.79 19.74
CA GLN A 173 -7.87 1.04 20.47
C GLN A 173 -8.47 -0.27 21.00
N ILE A 174 -7.93 -1.40 20.53
CA ILE A 174 -8.38 -2.72 20.99
C ILE A 174 -7.56 -3.15 22.22
N ASP A 175 -6.21 -3.04 22.18
CA ASP A 175 -5.41 -3.70 23.23
C ASP A 175 -3.93 -3.27 23.45
N ARG A 176 -3.49 -2.05 23.74
CA ARG A 176 -2.03 -1.70 23.81
C ARG A 176 -1.27 -1.82 22.46
N TYR A 177 -1.44 -2.86 21.65
CA TYR A 177 -0.65 -3.07 20.43
C TYR A 177 -1.46 -2.84 19.15
N ALA A 178 -2.72 -3.25 19.13
CA ALA A 178 -3.59 -3.23 17.96
C ALA A 178 -4.67 -2.15 18.06
N LYS A 179 -4.91 -1.52 16.92
CA LYS A 179 -6.08 -0.66 16.68
C LYS A 179 -6.91 -1.24 15.53
N LEU A 180 -8.20 -0.93 15.57
CA LEU A 180 -9.17 -1.27 14.54
C LEU A 180 -9.54 0.01 13.76
N LEU A 181 -9.25 0.04 12.46
CA LEU A 181 -9.85 1.01 11.56
C LEU A 181 -11.30 0.61 11.33
N LEU A 182 -12.24 1.50 11.67
CA LEU A 182 -13.66 1.31 11.45
C LEU A 182 -14.26 2.64 10.98
N ILE A 183 -14.70 2.68 9.74
CA ILE A 183 -15.19 3.90 9.08
C ILE A 183 -16.55 3.66 8.42
N PRO A 184 -17.40 4.69 8.27
CA PRO A 184 -18.64 4.54 7.54
C PRO A 184 -18.38 4.15 6.07
N ARG A 185 -19.16 3.21 5.54
CA ARG A 185 -19.04 2.71 4.16
C ARG A 185 -19.06 3.83 3.12
N TYR A 186 -19.88 4.87 3.36
CA TYR A 186 -19.98 6.03 2.48
C TYR A 186 -18.72 6.93 2.45
N TYR A 187 -17.71 6.66 3.29
CA TYR A 187 -16.40 7.28 3.13
C TYR A 187 -15.68 6.73 1.90
N VAL A 188 -15.90 5.43 1.61
CA VAL A 188 -15.24 4.68 0.54
C VAL A 188 -16.09 4.64 -0.72
N PHE A 189 -17.36 4.25 -0.61
CA PHE A 189 -18.21 4.05 -1.77
C PHE A 189 -19.12 5.26 -2.07
N PRO A 190 -19.43 5.54 -3.36
CA PRO A 190 -18.90 4.86 -4.55
C PRO A 190 -17.44 5.22 -4.84
N LEU A 191 -16.67 4.26 -5.35
CA LEU A 191 -15.28 4.48 -5.70
C LEU A 191 -15.14 5.50 -6.83
N LEU A 192 -14.12 6.35 -6.75
CA LEU A 192 -13.84 7.39 -7.72
C LEU A 192 -12.58 7.06 -8.50
N SER A 193 -12.64 7.20 -9.82
CA SER A 193 -11.44 7.17 -10.65
C SER A 193 -10.65 8.47 -10.46
N CYS A 194 -9.42 8.36 -9.97
CA CYS A 194 -8.54 9.48 -9.64
C CYS A 194 -7.28 9.49 -10.50
N PRO A 195 -6.72 10.66 -10.84
CA PRO A 195 -5.37 10.74 -11.41
C PRO A 195 -4.32 10.28 -10.39
N PHE A 196 -3.34 9.51 -10.88
CA PHE A 196 -2.16 9.06 -10.16
C PHE A 196 -0.99 8.96 -11.14
N ALA A 197 0.01 9.83 -11.01
CA ALA A 197 1.04 10.07 -12.01
C ALA A 197 0.43 10.28 -13.41
N ASP A 198 0.75 9.41 -14.36
CA ASP A 198 0.25 9.40 -15.73
C ASP A 198 -0.88 8.38 -15.97
N PHE A 199 -1.41 7.74 -14.93
CA PHE A 199 -2.50 6.77 -14.99
C PHE A 199 -3.61 7.10 -14.00
N ARG A 200 -4.58 6.19 -13.84
CA ARG A 200 -5.70 6.36 -12.91
C ARG A 200 -5.81 5.19 -11.95
N VAL A 201 -6.29 5.47 -10.75
CA VAL A 201 -6.57 4.48 -9.69
C VAL A 201 -7.94 4.73 -9.09
N LEU A 202 -8.51 3.74 -8.40
CA LEU A 202 -9.69 3.92 -7.57
C LEU A 202 -9.34 4.55 -6.22
N CYS A 203 -10.14 5.53 -5.79
CA CYS A 203 -10.05 6.16 -4.47
C CYS A 203 -11.40 6.11 -3.73
N PRO A 204 -11.38 6.28 -2.40
CA PRO A 204 -12.58 6.53 -1.60
C PRO A 204 -13.39 7.74 -2.10
N ALA A 205 -14.72 7.70 -1.97
CA ALA A 205 -15.63 8.79 -2.33
C ALA A 205 -15.34 10.09 -1.54
N ARG A 206 -15.12 9.97 -0.23
CA ARG A 206 -14.94 11.09 0.70
C ARG A 206 -13.54 11.08 1.31
N ARG A 207 -12.52 11.13 0.45
CA ARG A 207 -11.09 11.10 0.82
C ARG A 207 -10.71 12.03 1.95
N THR A 208 -11.27 13.24 2.02
CA THR A 208 -11.00 14.16 3.14
C THR A 208 -11.44 13.59 4.48
N LEU A 209 -12.65 13.02 4.57
CA LEU A 209 -13.13 12.42 5.82
C LEU A 209 -12.35 11.15 6.16
N TYR A 210 -12.00 10.35 5.15
CA TYR A 210 -11.18 9.16 5.29
C TYR A 210 -9.78 9.51 5.83
N LEU A 211 -9.07 10.43 5.16
CA LEU A 211 -7.72 10.83 5.54
C LEU A 211 -7.69 11.59 6.89
N GLU A 212 -8.73 12.37 7.19
CA GLU A 212 -8.85 12.98 8.53
C GLU A 212 -9.06 11.91 9.62
N HIS A 213 -9.77 10.82 9.32
CA HIS A 213 -9.92 9.71 10.26
C HIS A 213 -8.57 9.03 10.55
N LEU A 214 -7.76 8.82 9.50
CA LEU A 214 -6.44 8.23 9.63
C LEU A 214 -5.43 9.17 10.31
N TYR A 215 -5.33 10.42 9.88
CA TYR A 215 -4.19 11.30 10.20
C TYR A 215 -4.57 12.53 11.04
N GLY A 216 -5.86 12.70 11.37
CA GLY A 216 -6.36 13.85 12.11
C GLY A 216 -6.63 15.09 11.23
N PRO A 217 -7.13 16.19 11.81
CA PRO A 217 -7.55 17.39 11.08
C PRO A 217 -6.42 18.07 10.28
N ASP A 218 -5.18 17.90 10.73
CA ASP A 218 -4.00 18.54 10.16
C ASP A 218 -3.37 17.74 9.01
N PHE A 219 -4.00 16.65 8.54
CA PHE A 219 -3.46 15.77 7.51
C PHE A 219 -3.10 16.47 6.20
N ARG A 220 -3.63 17.68 5.96
CA ARG A 220 -3.31 18.48 4.78
C ARG A 220 -1.94 19.15 4.87
N ILE A 221 -1.41 19.32 6.07
CA ILE A 221 -0.10 19.92 6.32
C ILE A 221 0.97 18.85 6.07
N PRO A 222 1.89 19.05 5.10
CA PRO A 222 2.96 18.09 4.84
C PRO A 222 3.87 17.97 6.07
N ARG A 223 3.89 16.77 6.66
CA ARG A 223 4.87 16.32 7.65
C ARG A 223 5.41 14.99 7.17
N ARG A 224 6.66 14.66 7.51
CA ARG A 224 7.10 13.27 7.40
C ARG A 224 6.23 12.46 8.36
N THR A 225 5.44 11.59 7.78
CA THR A 225 4.57 10.63 8.46
C THR A 225 5.39 9.46 8.97
#